data_AF-A0A2E4DFM3-F1
#
_entry.id   AF-A0A2E4DFM3-F1
#
_cell.length_a   1.000
_cell.length_b   1.000
_cell.length_c   1.000
_cell.angle_alpha   90.00
_cell.angle_beta   90.00
_cell.angle_gamma   90.00
#
_symmetry.space_group_name_H-M   'P 1'
#
loop_
_entity.id
_entity.type
_entity.pdbx_description
1 polymer ?
#
loop_
_entity_poly.entity_id
_entity_poly.type
_entity_poly.pdbx_seq_one_letter_code
_entity_poly.pdbx_strand_id
1 'polypeptide(L)'
;MAKFSGGVKEAAKMLAGLGQAEQKKLLEQIRLKDPQMAQELEDNLISMEDLQYLTPSMLVGLLRDLDLEEFGLALRTLDSEITDKILGQVSTGIKLDIEDGLKGKPRKLSEVQAAQSKILKVLKDKIDQGQIVINPDGDELV
;
A
#
# COMPACT_ATOMS: atom_id res chain seq x y z
N MET A 1 -12.16 12.23 -30.93
CA MET A 1 -12.35 10.86 -30.45
C MET A 1 -12.43 10.91 -28.94
N ALA A 2 -13.57 10.56 -28.34
CA ALA A 2 -13.72 10.57 -26.89
C ALA A 2 -12.72 9.58 -26.28
N LYS A 3 -11.82 10.06 -25.42
CA LYS A 3 -10.90 9.22 -24.67
C LYS A 3 -11.76 8.38 -23.74
N PHE A 4 -11.79 7.06 -23.94
CA PHE A 4 -12.52 6.16 -23.06
C PHE A 4 -11.83 6.17 -21.69
N SER A 5 -12.30 7.03 -20.79
CA SER A 5 -11.85 7.09 -19.38
C SER A 5 -12.61 6.03 -18.58
N GLY A 6 -12.47 4.76 -18.97
CA GLY A 6 -13.18 3.63 -18.37
C GLY A 6 -12.25 2.44 -18.16
N GLY A 7 -12.59 1.59 -17.20
CA GLY A 7 -11.80 0.43 -16.80
C GLY A 7 -11.57 0.39 -15.30
N VAL A 8 -11.04 -0.73 -14.81
CA VAL A 8 -10.86 -1.02 -13.38
C VAL A 8 -10.04 0.05 -12.66
N LYS A 9 -9.03 0.63 -13.31
CA LYS A 9 -8.21 1.72 -12.73
C LYS A 9 -8.99 3.00 -12.47
N GLU A 10 -9.88 3.41 -13.39
CA GLU A 10 -10.70 4.61 -13.19
C GLU A 10 -11.81 4.35 -12.17
N ALA A 11 -12.39 3.14 -12.17
CA ALA A 11 -13.36 2.73 -11.17
C ALA A 11 -12.74 2.67 -9.75
N ALA A 12 -11.53 2.15 -9.60
CA ALA A 12 -10.80 2.15 -8.34
C ALA A 12 -10.48 3.57 -7.86
N LYS A 13 -10.10 4.47 -8.78
CA LYS A 13 -9.87 5.88 -8.45
C LYS A 13 -11.15 6.59 -7.99
N MET A 14 -12.30 6.27 -8.58
CA MET A 14 -13.59 6.77 -8.13
C MET A 14 -13.95 6.21 -6.74
N LEU A 15 -13.73 4.91 -6.53
CA LEU A 15 -13.93 4.24 -5.23
C LEU A 15 -13.06 4.84 -4.13
N ALA A 16 -11.80 5.16 -4.42
CA ALA A 16 -10.87 5.80 -3.48
C ALA A 16 -11.31 7.21 -3.06
N GLY A 17 -12.18 7.86 -3.84
CA GLY A 17 -12.77 9.15 -3.50
C GLY A 17 -14.04 9.07 -2.65
N LEU A 18 -14.57 7.86 -2.39
CA LEU A 18 -15.75 7.65 -1.56
C LEU A 18 -15.36 7.53 -0.08
N GLY A 19 -16.31 7.77 0.82
CA GLY A 19 -16.13 7.45 2.23
C GLY A 19 -15.96 5.94 2.43
N GLN A 20 -15.14 5.53 3.40
CA GLN A 20 -14.79 4.12 3.66
C GLN A 20 -16.02 3.19 3.76
N ALA A 21 -17.11 3.65 4.38
CA ALA A 21 -18.35 2.87 4.50
C ALA A 21 -19.05 2.65 3.15
N GLU A 22 -19.06 3.65 2.27
CA GLU A 22 -19.65 3.55 0.93
C GLU A 22 -18.78 2.72 -0.01
N GLN A 23 -17.46 2.86 0.13
CA GLN A 23 -16.48 2.04 -0.58
C GLN A 23 -16.66 0.55 -0.26
N LYS A 24 -16.71 0.17 1.03
CA LYS A 24 -16.95 -1.22 1.46
C LYS A 24 -18.28 -1.75 0.90
N LYS A 25 -19.37 -0.99 1.09
CA LYS A 25 -20.71 -1.39 0.59
C LYS A 25 -20.75 -1.60 -0.92
N LEU A 26 -20.09 -0.73 -1.69
CA LEU A 26 -20.07 -0.84 -3.14
C LEU A 26 -19.20 -2.01 -3.62
N LEU A 27 -18.05 -2.25 -2.98
CA LEU A 27 -17.22 -3.42 -3.25
C LEU A 27 -17.95 -4.73 -2.96
N GLU A 28 -18.70 -4.84 -1.87
CA GLU A 28 -19.52 -6.02 -1.58
C GLU A 28 -20.58 -6.28 -2.65
N GLN A 29 -21.26 -5.23 -3.12
CA GLN A 29 -22.24 -5.35 -4.20
C GLN A 29 -21.61 -5.79 -5.52
N ILE A 30 -20.39 -5.33 -5.82
CA ILE A 30 -19.63 -5.76 -6.99
C ILE A 30 -19.20 -7.22 -6.80
N ARG A 31 -18.70 -7.60 -5.62
CA ARG A 31 -18.24 -8.96 -5.32
C ARG A 31 -19.33 -10.02 -5.48
N LEU A 32 -20.58 -9.68 -5.15
CA LEU A 32 -21.74 -10.56 -5.35
C LEU A 32 -22.04 -10.84 -6.83
N LYS A 33 -21.69 -9.92 -7.73
CA LYS A 33 -21.95 -10.04 -9.17
C LYS A 33 -20.74 -10.55 -9.94
N ASP A 34 -19.58 -10.03 -9.58
CA ASP A 34 -18.29 -10.28 -10.22
C ASP A 34 -17.18 -10.22 -9.15
N PRO A 35 -16.85 -11.38 -8.54
CA PRO A 35 -15.82 -11.46 -7.51
C PRO A 35 -14.42 -11.14 -8.05
N GLN A 36 -14.15 -11.41 -9.34
CA GLN A 36 -12.86 -11.10 -9.96
C GLN A 36 -12.70 -9.59 -10.10
N MET A 37 -13.72 -8.88 -10.58
CA MET A 37 -13.69 -7.42 -10.69
C MET A 37 -13.59 -6.74 -9.33
N ALA A 38 -14.29 -7.24 -8.30
CA ALA A 38 -14.16 -6.71 -6.96
C ALA A 38 -12.73 -6.83 -6.41
N GLN A 39 -12.10 -8.00 -6.62
CA GLN A 39 -10.71 -8.21 -6.24
C GLN A 39 -9.79 -7.23 -6.99
N GLU A 40 -9.92 -7.11 -8.31
CA GLU A 40 -9.08 -6.18 -9.06
C GLU A 40 -9.28 -4.71 -8.62
N LEU A 41 -10.49 -4.31 -8.22
CA LEU A 41 -10.75 -2.98 -7.68
C LEU A 41 -10.08 -2.78 -6.31
N GLU A 42 -10.19 -3.75 -5.40
CA GLU A 42 -9.50 -3.77 -4.11
C GLU A 42 -7.98 -3.67 -4.29
N ASP A 43 -7.40 -4.41 -5.24
CA ASP A 43 -5.97 -4.39 -5.55
C ASP A 43 -5.50 -3.06 -6.16
N ASN A 44 -6.42 -2.19 -6.58
CA ASN A 44 -6.12 -0.83 -7.04
C ASN A 44 -6.43 0.24 -5.96
N LEU A 45 -6.98 -0.15 -4.81
CA LEU A 45 -7.21 0.71 -3.65
C LEU A 45 -6.05 0.69 -2.64
N ILE A 46 -5.10 -0.23 -2.82
CA ILE A 46 -3.92 -0.38 -1.97
C ILE A 46 -3.17 0.95 -1.88
N SER A 47 -2.95 1.37 -0.65
CA SER A 47 -2.28 2.59 -0.24
C SER A 47 -1.00 2.27 0.53
N MET A 48 -0.17 3.30 0.72
CA MET A 48 1.04 3.15 1.54
C MET A 48 0.70 2.91 3.02
N GLU A 49 -0.47 3.35 3.48
CA GLU A 49 -0.92 3.14 4.85
C GLU A 49 -1.21 1.66 5.14
N ASP A 50 -1.56 0.88 4.11
CA ASP A 50 -1.85 -0.55 4.26
C ASP A 50 -0.64 -1.40 4.63
N LEU A 51 0.58 -0.84 4.50
CA LEU A 51 1.82 -1.49 4.95
C LEU A 51 1.77 -1.84 6.45
N GLN A 52 0.98 -1.10 7.25
CA GLN A 52 0.82 -1.36 8.68
C GLN A 52 0.12 -2.68 9.01
N TYR A 53 -0.58 -3.27 8.04
CA TYR A 53 -1.31 -4.53 8.19
C TYR A 53 -0.47 -5.73 7.77
N LEU A 54 0.77 -5.51 7.33
CA LEU A 54 1.70 -6.58 7.01
C LEU A 54 2.25 -7.22 8.29
N THR A 55 2.51 -8.52 8.23
CA THR A 55 3.27 -9.20 9.28
C THR A 55 4.76 -8.85 9.12
N PRO A 56 5.57 -8.99 10.19
CA PRO A 56 7.02 -8.77 10.10
C PRO A 56 7.69 -9.55 8.96
N SER A 57 7.27 -10.79 8.72
CA SER A 57 7.80 -11.61 7.62
C SER A 57 7.44 -11.05 6.25
N MET A 58 6.19 -10.62 6.05
CA MET A 58 5.73 -10.01 4.80
C MET A 58 6.44 -8.67 4.54
N LEU A 59 6.59 -7.83 5.56
CA LEU A 59 7.30 -6.56 5.46
C LEU A 59 8.78 -6.78 5.12
N VAL A 60 9.47 -7.69 5.79
CA VAL A 60 10.86 -8.03 5.44
C VAL A 60 10.96 -8.61 4.02
N GLY A 61 9.99 -9.42 3.62
CA GLY A 61 9.90 -9.94 2.26
C GLY A 61 9.70 -8.86 1.20
N LEU A 62 8.95 -7.80 1.52
CA LEU A 62 8.79 -6.60 0.69
C LEU A 62 10.10 -5.81 0.58
N LEU A 63 10.72 -5.53 1.73
CA LEU A 63 11.92 -4.69 1.82
C LEU A 63 13.15 -5.27 1.12
N ARG A 64 13.21 -6.60 0.92
CA ARG A 64 14.31 -7.25 0.18
C ARG A 64 14.42 -6.84 -1.29
N ASP A 65 13.30 -6.42 -1.89
CA ASP A 65 13.25 -6.03 -3.31
C ASP A 65 13.26 -4.50 -3.48
N LEU A 66 13.53 -3.77 -2.39
CA LEU A 66 13.47 -2.31 -2.34
C LEU A 66 14.80 -1.73 -1.82
N ASP A 67 15.06 -0.49 -2.20
CA ASP A 67 16.10 0.31 -1.56
C ASP A 67 15.55 0.88 -0.24
N LEU A 68 16.27 0.66 0.87
CA LEU A 68 15.81 1.02 2.21
C LEU A 68 15.80 2.55 2.43
N GLU A 69 16.72 3.29 1.79
CA GLU A 69 16.73 4.75 1.84
C GLU A 69 15.53 5.32 1.06
N GLU A 70 15.24 4.75 -0.11
CA GLU A 70 14.05 5.10 -0.91
C GLU A 70 12.74 4.74 -0.18
N PHE A 71 12.70 3.60 0.54
CA PHE A 71 11.58 3.23 1.40
C PHE A 71 11.38 4.27 2.51
N GLY A 72 12.45 4.64 3.23
CA GLY A 72 12.41 5.70 4.24
C GLY A 72 11.93 7.05 3.70
N LEU A 73 12.34 7.41 2.48
CA LEU A 73 11.84 8.61 1.81
C LEU A 73 10.33 8.58 1.59
N ALA A 74 9.79 7.44 1.16
CA ALA A 74 8.38 7.26 0.88
C ALA A 74 7.48 7.33 2.13
N LEU A 75 8.01 6.94 3.29
CA LEU A 75 7.29 6.99 4.58
C LEU A 75 7.07 8.42 5.10
N ARG A 76 7.81 9.42 4.60
CA ARG A 76 7.77 10.80 5.14
C ARG A 76 6.41 11.50 5.07
N THR A 77 5.48 11.02 4.25
CA THR A 77 4.12 11.58 4.16
C THR A 77 3.08 10.76 4.91
N LEU A 78 3.48 9.67 5.57
CA LEU A 78 2.59 8.87 6.39
C LEU A 78 2.50 9.46 7.79
N ASP A 79 1.41 9.16 8.48
CA ASP A 79 1.27 9.50 9.88
C ASP A 79 2.39 8.84 10.71
N SER A 80 2.83 9.55 11.75
CA SER A 80 3.94 9.10 12.59
C SER A 80 3.63 7.77 13.28
N GLU A 81 2.37 7.56 13.68
CA GLU A 81 1.92 6.31 14.31
C GLU A 81 2.06 5.10 13.37
N ILE A 82 1.69 5.26 12.10
CA ILE A 82 1.85 4.24 11.06
C ILE A 82 3.34 3.97 10.83
N THR A 83 4.13 5.03 10.73
CA THR A 83 5.58 4.94 10.51
C THR A 83 6.25 4.18 11.66
N ASP A 84 5.94 4.52 12.91
CA ASP A 84 6.50 3.87 14.09
C ASP A 84 6.10 2.40 14.17
N LYS A 85 4.85 2.06 13.82
CA LYS A 85 4.37 0.67 13.73
C LYS A 85 5.16 -0.13 12.70
N ILE A 86 5.37 0.41 11.50
CA ILE A 86 6.17 -0.24 10.44
C ILE A 86 7.62 -0.45 10.91
N LEU A 87 8.24 0.58 11.50
CA LEU A 87 9.61 0.49 12.02
C LEU A 87 9.73 -0.50 13.19
N GLY A 88 8.66 -0.71 13.96
CA GLY A 88 8.61 -1.70 15.04
C GLY A 88 8.59 -3.15 14.56
N GLN A 89 8.28 -3.39 13.28
CA GLN A 89 8.19 -4.74 12.70
C GLN A 89 9.49 -5.22 12.05
N VAL A 90 10.50 -4.35 11.91
CA VAL A 90 11.78 -4.68 11.28
C VAL A 90 12.91 -4.82 12.30
N SER A 91 14.03 -5.43 11.89
CA SER A 91 15.21 -5.52 12.74
C SER A 91 15.90 -4.17 12.90
N THR A 92 16.71 -4.02 13.96
CA THR A 92 17.44 -2.77 14.24
C THR A 92 18.31 -2.29 13.08
N GLY A 93 18.94 -3.21 12.33
CA GLY A 93 19.76 -2.84 11.16
C GLY A 93 18.91 -2.21 10.05
N ILE A 94 17.85 -2.91 9.63
CA ILE A 94 16.92 -2.41 8.60
C ILE A 94 16.28 -1.09 9.04
N LYS A 95 15.93 -0.98 10.32
CA LYS A 95 15.36 0.23 10.90
C LYS A 95 16.30 1.44 10.73
N LEU A 96 17.59 1.29 10.98
CA LEU A 96 18.56 2.38 10.85
C LEU A 96 18.63 2.87 9.40
N ASP A 97 18.70 1.96 8.42
CA ASP A 97 18.76 2.32 7.00
C ASP A 97 17.49 3.05 6.54
N ILE A 98 16.31 2.60 7.00
CA ILE A 98 15.03 3.27 6.72
C ILE A 98 14.99 4.65 7.40
N GLU A 99 15.47 4.77 8.64
CA GLU A 99 15.51 6.04 9.37
C GLU A 99 16.44 7.06 8.70
N ASP A 100 17.53 6.64 8.07
CA ASP A 100 18.41 7.51 7.28
C ASP A 100 17.65 8.10 6.08
N GLY A 101 16.86 7.27 5.39
CA GLY A 101 15.95 7.73 4.34
C GLY A 101 14.85 8.65 4.86
N LEU A 102 14.33 8.40 6.06
CA LEU A 102 13.27 9.21 6.69
C LEU A 102 13.78 10.59 7.14
N LYS A 103 14.96 10.65 7.76
CA LYS A 103 15.58 11.87 8.32
C LYS A 103 16.55 12.58 7.36
N GLY A 104 16.80 11.98 6.19
CA GLY A 104 17.71 12.51 5.18
C GLY A 104 17.30 13.88 4.64
N LYS A 105 18.10 14.43 3.73
CA LYS A 105 17.92 15.79 3.19
C LYS A 105 16.50 16.04 2.63
N PRO A 106 16.01 17.29 2.61
CA PRO A 106 14.76 17.64 1.95
C PRO A 106 14.76 17.21 0.48
N ARG A 107 13.67 16.58 0.04
CA ARG A 107 13.44 16.13 -1.33
C ARG A 107 12.17 16.77 -1.87
N LYS A 108 12.02 16.81 -3.19
CA LYS A 108 10.79 17.30 -3.81
C LYS A 108 9.65 16.31 -3.55
N LEU A 109 8.43 16.82 -3.36
CA LEU A 109 7.23 15.97 -3.20
C LEU A 109 7.07 14.97 -4.37
N SER A 110 7.44 15.38 -5.58
CA SER A 110 7.43 14.50 -6.77
C SER A 110 8.38 13.30 -6.64
N GLU A 111 9.53 13.46 -5.98
CA GLU A 111 10.46 12.35 -5.73
C GLU A 111 9.88 11.38 -4.70
N VAL A 112 9.22 11.90 -3.67
CA VAL A 112 8.55 11.08 -2.65
C VAL A 112 7.40 10.27 -3.27
N GLN A 113 6.58 10.89 -4.11
CA GLN A 113 5.49 10.21 -4.83
C GLN A 113 6.01 9.14 -5.81
N ALA A 114 7.17 9.38 -6.44
CA ALA A 114 7.81 8.39 -7.29
C ALA A 114 8.29 7.17 -6.49
N ALA A 115 8.89 7.40 -5.32
CA ALA A 115 9.28 6.34 -4.39
C ALA A 115 8.07 5.53 -3.92
N GLN A 116 6.99 6.19 -3.50
CA GLN A 116 5.73 5.54 -3.12
C GLN A 116 5.17 4.68 -4.26
N SER A 117 5.15 5.22 -5.49
CA SER A 117 4.65 4.49 -6.66
C SER A 117 5.45 3.22 -6.95
N LYS A 118 6.77 3.25 -6.75
CA LYS A 118 7.62 2.06 -6.89
C LYS A 118 7.31 1.02 -5.81
N ILE A 119 7.17 1.44 -4.56
CA ILE A 119 6.88 0.54 -3.44
C ILE A 119 5.51 -0.11 -3.62
N LEU A 120 4.48 0.67 -3.97
CA LEU A 120 3.14 0.15 -4.26
C LEU A 120 3.14 -0.85 -5.42
N LYS A 121 3.99 -0.63 -6.43
CA LYS A 121 4.16 -1.60 -7.52
C LYS A 121 4.74 -2.92 -7.02
N VAL A 122 5.82 -2.89 -6.24
CA VAL A 122 6.43 -4.12 -5.69
C VAL A 122 5.48 -4.82 -4.72
N LEU A 123 4.75 -4.06 -3.91
CA LEU A 123 3.71 -4.58 -3.02
C LEU A 123 2.63 -5.32 -3.81
N LYS A 124 2.13 -4.70 -4.88
CA LYS A 124 1.14 -5.34 -5.76
C LYS A 124 1.68 -6.60 -6.43
N ASP A 125 2.88 -6.55 -6.99
CA ASP A 125 3.52 -7.72 -7.62
C ASP A 125 3.63 -8.89 -6.62
N LYS A 126 3.88 -8.62 -5.32
CA LYS A 126 3.93 -9.63 -4.28
C LYS A 126 2.55 -10.16 -3.85
N ILE A 127 1.52 -9.32 -3.88
CA ILE A 127 0.13 -9.73 -3.63
C ILE A 127 -0.35 -10.64 -4.76
N ASP A 128 -0.10 -10.26 -6.01
CA ASP A 128 -0.45 -11.05 -7.20
C ASP A 128 0.24 -12.43 -7.18
N GLN A 129 1.43 -12.52 -6.58
CA GLN A 129 2.16 -13.78 -6.36
C GLN A 129 1.70 -14.58 -5.13
N GLY A 130 0.77 -14.05 -4.32
CA GLY A 130 0.32 -14.64 -3.07
C GLY A 130 1.35 -14.61 -1.94
N GLN A 131 2.42 -13.81 -2.07
CA GLN A 131 3.45 -13.65 -1.03
C GLN A 131 3.03 -12.67 0.07
N ILE A 132 2.17 -11.71 -0.27
CA ILE A 132 1.64 -10.72 0.65
C ILE A 132 0.12 -10.81 0.64
N VAL A 133 -0.47 -10.78 1.84
CA VAL A 133 -1.91 -10.63 2.04
C VAL A 133 -2.11 -9.45 2.97
N ILE A 134 -2.86 -8.45 2.53
CA ILE A 134 -3.24 -7.30 3.36
C ILE A 134 -4.53 -7.66 4.09
N ASN A 135 -4.50 -7.66 5.41
CA ASN A 135 -5.69 -7.89 6.23
C ASN A 135 -5.93 -6.70 7.18
N PRO A 136 -6.74 -5.70 6.75
CA PRO A 136 -7.08 -4.55 7.59
C PRO A 136 -7.92 -4.94 8.81
N ASP A 137 -8.69 -6.03 8.71
CA ASP A 137 -9.60 -6.53 9.74
C ASP A 137 -8.92 -7.54 10.67
N GLY A 138 -7.59 -7.42 10.83
CA GLY A 138 -6.66 -8.39 11.42
C GLY A 138 -6.90 -8.91 12.85
N ASP A 139 -8.09 -8.75 13.42
CA ASP A 139 -8.52 -9.30 14.71
C ASP A 139 -9.75 -10.23 14.64
N GLU A 140 -10.45 -10.39 13.50
CA GLU A 140 -11.46 -11.45 13.37
C GLU A 140 -10.84 -12.76 12.87
N LEU A 141 -10.10 -13.42 13.77
CA LEU A 141 -9.95 -14.87 13.72
C LEU A 141 -11.05 -15.47 14.62
N VAL A 142 -12.04 -16.13 14.01
CA VAL A 142 -12.97 -17.03 14.72
C VAL A 142 -12.30 -18.33 15.11
#